data_AF-A0A379MWA7-F1
#
_entry.id   AF-A0A379MWA7-F1
#
_cell.length_a   1.000
_cell.length_b   1.000
_cell.length_c   1.000
_cell.angle_alpha   90.00
_cell.angle_beta   90.00
_cell.angle_gamma   90.00
#
_symmetry.space_group_name_H-M   'P 1'
#
loop_
_entity.id
_entity.type
_entity.pdbx_description
1 polymer ?
#
loop_
_entity_poly.entity_id
_entity_poly.type
_entity_poly.pdbx_seq_one_letter_code
_entity_poly.pdbx_strand_id
1 'polypeptide(L)'
;MPLPHLPLAVALLPDIARWLATDSSGLLGSRVSEAVTQATGAAGAQAAHAAVAADPALAAGLRMRLAEILLAHLPESGGGAPGDGAKPASAHLELPPLQPLPWGPALISSLVILAFLVVMVLLVSFNHTFPPETAALVNITVGTLGAAFASVVNFWIGSSQSAHEKDRLAGVLQRAQTVQAGEQVQSALSTLRDMAATPSNVASLPRTASAPDSPEERFDRCLAVVLQQEGGFVNDPRDPGGATNMGITRDVLSAFRDRAVTVDEVRDLSRAEAREIYRARYWTPMRCAELPPGVDLGVFDFGVNAGPSRAVKLLQKAVGVMADGSVGPITLAAARALEAERLIASFSEARLAYYRSLDGFARFGRGWANRTEAVRMAALRMAGTPSRAAA
;
A
#
# COMPACT_ATOMS: atom_id res chain seq x y z
N MET A 1 9.53 -34.37 -21.81
CA MET A 1 9.88 -33.25 -22.72
C MET A 1 9.88 -31.96 -21.92
N PRO A 2 10.82 -31.02 -22.12
CA PRO A 2 10.73 -29.71 -21.47
C PRO A 2 9.46 -29.02 -21.98
N LEU A 3 8.60 -28.56 -21.07
CA LEU A 3 7.35 -27.86 -21.38
C LEU A 3 7.66 -26.36 -21.40
N PRO A 4 7.95 -25.75 -22.56
CA PRO A 4 8.49 -24.40 -22.64
C PRO A 4 7.49 -23.33 -22.15
N HIS A 5 6.22 -23.69 -22.00
CA HIS A 5 5.14 -22.76 -21.69
C HIS A 5 4.84 -22.60 -20.19
N LEU A 6 5.46 -23.41 -19.31
CA LEU A 6 5.24 -23.35 -17.87
C LEU A 6 5.66 -22.02 -17.21
N PRO A 7 6.79 -21.38 -17.59
CA PRO A 7 7.17 -20.09 -17.02
C PRO A 7 6.14 -18.98 -17.30
N LEU A 8 5.52 -18.99 -18.48
CA LEU A 8 4.46 -18.04 -18.84
C LEU A 8 3.19 -18.26 -18.02
N ALA A 9 2.80 -19.53 -17.84
CA ALA A 9 1.64 -19.88 -17.02
C ALA A 9 1.83 -19.45 -15.56
N VAL A 10 3.03 -19.62 -15.00
CA VAL A 10 3.39 -19.17 -13.65
C VAL A 10 3.42 -17.64 -13.54
N ALA A 11 3.88 -16.94 -14.58
CA ALA A 11 3.87 -15.48 -14.61
C ALA A 11 2.44 -14.91 -14.64
N LEU A 12 1.50 -15.60 -15.31
CA LEU A 12 0.12 -15.16 -15.44
C LEU A 12 -0.76 -15.56 -14.26
N LEU A 13 -0.50 -16.71 -13.64
CA LEU A 13 -1.21 -17.25 -12.50
C LEU A 13 -0.22 -17.91 -11.52
N PRO A 14 0.42 -17.14 -10.61
CA PRO A 14 1.49 -17.64 -9.74
C PRO A 14 1.10 -18.85 -8.87
N ASP A 15 -0.18 -18.96 -8.51
CA ASP A 15 -0.71 -20.07 -7.71
C ASP A 15 -0.53 -21.44 -8.41
N ILE A 16 -0.46 -21.47 -9.74
CA ILE A 16 -0.26 -22.70 -10.50
C ILE A 16 1.10 -23.33 -10.23
N ALA A 17 2.10 -22.54 -9.81
CA ALA A 17 3.45 -23.03 -9.49
C ALA A 17 3.43 -24.03 -8.33
N ARG A 18 2.58 -23.78 -7.32
CA ARG A 18 2.44 -24.67 -6.16
C ARG A 18 1.89 -26.03 -6.58
N TRP A 19 0.91 -26.03 -7.47
CA TRP A 19 0.26 -27.24 -7.95
C TRP A 19 1.11 -28.02 -8.96
N LEU A 20 1.85 -27.31 -9.82
CA LEU A 20 2.84 -27.91 -10.71
C LEU A 20 3.99 -28.58 -9.92
N ALA A 21 4.38 -28.00 -8.78
CA ALA A 21 5.41 -28.60 -7.91
C ALA A 21 4.91 -29.88 -7.21
N THR A 22 3.60 -30.04 -7.04
CA THR A 22 2.98 -31.25 -6.44
C THR A 22 2.47 -32.24 -7.50
N ASP A 23 2.53 -31.89 -8.79
CA ASP A 23 2.08 -32.74 -9.89
C ASP A 23 3.14 -33.80 -10.26
N SER A 24 3.22 -34.84 -9.45
CA SER A 24 4.11 -35.99 -9.70
C SER A 24 3.78 -36.76 -11.00
N SER A 25 2.58 -36.55 -11.56
CA SER A 25 2.11 -37.23 -12.77
C SER A 25 2.47 -36.51 -14.07
N GLY A 26 2.80 -35.21 -14.00
CA GLY A 26 3.04 -34.34 -15.14
C GLY A 26 1.80 -34.00 -15.99
N LEU A 27 0.61 -34.44 -15.57
CA LEU A 27 -0.66 -34.24 -16.29
C LEU A 27 -1.18 -32.80 -16.19
N LEU A 28 -0.96 -32.13 -15.06
CA LEU A 28 -1.28 -30.71 -14.92
C LEU A 28 -0.32 -29.89 -15.78
N GLY A 29 0.97 -30.23 -15.75
CA GLY A 29 1.99 -29.59 -16.58
C GLY A 29 1.66 -29.66 -18.08
N SER A 30 1.27 -30.83 -18.58
CA SER A 30 0.92 -31.01 -20.00
C SER A 30 -0.34 -30.23 -20.39
N ARG A 31 -1.40 -30.25 -19.58
CA ARG A 31 -2.65 -29.50 -19.84
C ARG A 31 -2.45 -27.99 -19.82
N VAL A 32 -1.63 -27.50 -18.89
CA VAL A 32 -1.24 -26.08 -18.82
C VAL A 32 -0.45 -25.69 -20.06
N SER A 33 0.51 -26.51 -20.46
CA SER A 33 1.31 -26.26 -21.66
C SER A 33 0.43 -26.26 -22.92
N GLU A 34 -0.48 -27.22 -23.06
CA GLU A 34 -1.41 -27.31 -24.18
C GLU A 34 -2.36 -26.10 -24.25
N ALA A 35 -2.89 -25.65 -23.11
CA ALA A 35 -3.75 -24.47 -23.05
C ALA A 35 -3.03 -23.19 -23.50
N VAL A 36 -1.76 -23.03 -23.13
CA VAL A 36 -0.93 -21.91 -23.59
C VAL A 36 -0.67 -22.02 -25.10
N THR A 37 -0.35 -23.21 -25.61
CA THR A 37 -0.14 -23.41 -27.06
C THR A 37 -1.41 -23.17 -27.87
N GLN A 38 -2.58 -23.65 -27.41
CA GLN A 38 -3.87 -23.44 -28.10
C GLN A 38 -4.28 -21.97 -28.11
N ALA A 39 -4.04 -21.23 -27.01
CA ALA A 39 -4.42 -19.82 -26.93
C ALA A 39 -3.48 -18.92 -27.73
N THR A 40 -2.17 -19.18 -27.69
CA THR A 40 -1.17 -18.29 -28.31
C THR A 40 -0.77 -18.69 -29.73
N GLY A 41 -1.04 -19.93 -30.15
CA GLY A 41 -0.56 -20.49 -31.42
C GLY A 41 0.97 -20.60 -31.52
N ALA A 42 1.69 -20.29 -30.44
CA ALA A 42 3.13 -20.18 -30.44
C ALA A 42 3.79 -21.50 -30.01
N ALA A 43 4.74 -21.98 -30.81
CA ALA A 43 5.50 -23.20 -30.53
C ALA A 43 6.56 -23.04 -29.41
N GLY A 44 6.79 -21.81 -28.91
CA GLY A 44 7.85 -21.52 -27.94
C GLY A 44 7.48 -20.46 -26.91
N ALA A 45 8.16 -20.51 -25.76
CA ALA A 45 7.92 -19.66 -24.59
C ALA A 45 7.96 -18.17 -24.93
N GLN A 46 8.98 -17.75 -25.68
CA GLN A 46 9.26 -16.35 -25.97
C GLN A 46 8.23 -15.74 -26.92
N ALA A 47 7.80 -16.51 -27.93
CA ALA A 47 6.72 -16.10 -28.84
C ALA A 47 5.36 -16.04 -28.13
N ALA A 48 5.08 -16.97 -27.21
CA ALA A 48 3.87 -16.94 -26.38
C ALA A 48 3.87 -15.72 -25.44
N HIS A 49 5.00 -15.38 -24.83
CA HIS A 49 5.15 -14.17 -24.01
C HIS A 49 4.92 -12.89 -24.82
N ALA A 50 5.47 -12.80 -26.03
CA ALA A 50 5.28 -11.65 -26.90
C ALA A 50 3.82 -11.47 -27.33
N ALA A 51 3.13 -12.57 -27.68
CA ALA A 51 1.71 -12.54 -28.05
C ALA A 51 0.81 -12.07 -26.90
N VAL A 52 1.05 -12.57 -25.68
CA VAL A 52 0.30 -12.18 -24.48
C VAL A 52 0.60 -10.73 -24.05
N ALA A 53 1.82 -10.25 -24.28
CA ALA A 53 2.18 -8.85 -24.00
C ALA A 53 1.56 -7.87 -25.01
N ALA A 54 1.36 -8.31 -26.25
CA ALA A 54 0.77 -7.50 -27.32
C ALA A 54 -0.76 -7.40 -27.24
N ASP A 55 -1.44 -8.42 -26.68
CA ASP A 55 -2.90 -8.46 -26.56
C ASP A 55 -3.36 -8.68 -25.09
N PRO A 56 -3.79 -7.62 -24.39
CA PRO A 56 -4.32 -7.72 -23.03
C PRO A 56 -5.59 -8.58 -22.91
N ALA A 57 -6.40 -8.71 -23.96
CA ALA A 57 -7.60 -9.53 -23.95
C ALA A 57 -7.22 -11.03 -24.03
N LEU A 58 -6.22 -11.37 -24.84
CA LEU A 58 -5.62 -12.71 -24.86
C LEU A 58 -5.04 -13.09 -23.49
N ALA A 59 -4.36 -12.16 -22.83
CA ALA A 59 -3.83 -12.36 -21.48
C ALA A 59 -4.93 -12.65 -20.44
N ALA A 60 -6.05 -11.93 -20.52
CA ALA A 60 -7.20 -12.16 -19.64
C ALA A 60 -7.88 -13.51 -19.91
N GLY A 61 -8.09 -13.87 -21.19
CA GLY A 61 -8.65 -15.17 -21.58
C GLY A 61 -7.78 -16.35 -21.15
N LEU A 62 -6.46 -16.24 -21.32
CA LEU A 62 -5.52 -17.28 -20.89
C LEU A 62 -5.49 -17.43 -19.37
N ARG A 63 -5.58 -16.33 -18.60
CA ARG A 63 -5.71 -16.40 -17.13
C ARG A 63 -6.97 -17.15 -16.68
N MET A 64 -8.12 -16.87 -17.31
CA MET A 64 -9.36 -17.58 -17.01
C MET A 64 -9.23 -19.07 -17.32
N ARG A 65 -8.66 -19.42 -18.47
CA ARG A 65 -8.48 -20.83 -18.88
C ARG A 65 -7.52 -21.60 -17.97
N LEU A 66 -6.45 -20.96 -17.52
CA LEU A 66 -5.52 -21.55 -16.54
C LEU A 66 -6.17 -21.74 -15.18
N ALA A 67 -7.04 -20.82 -14.75
CA ALA A 67 -7.81 -20.96 -13.52
C ALA A 67 -8.84 -22.10 -13.58
N GLU A 68 -9.50 -22.32 -14.73
CA GLU A 68 -10.38 -23.47 -14.95
C GLU A 68 -9.65 -24.81 -14.83
N ILE A 69 -8.46 -24.91 -15.44
CA ILE A 69 -7.62 -26.10 -15.36
C ILE A 69 -7.19 -26.36 -13.91
N LEU A 70 -6.87 -25.30 -13.18
CA LEU A 70 -6.49 -25.38 -11.76
C LEU A 70 -7.66 -25.83 -10.89
N LEU A 71 -8.86 -25.28 -11.09
CA LEU A 71 -10.08 -25.65 -10.38
C LEU A 71 -10.46 -27.11 -10.63
N ALA A 72 -10.34 -27.59 -11.87
CA ALA A 72 -10.59 -28.99 -12.22
C ALA A 72 -9.55 -29.97 -11.63
N HIS A 73 -8.46 -29.45 -11.06
CA HIS A 73 -7.41 -30.22 -10.40
C HIS A 73 -7.52 -30.20 -8.87
N LEU A 74 -8.48 -29.46 -8.32
CA LEU A 74 -8.76 -29.47 -6.89
C LEU A 74 -9.48 -30.79 -6.52
N PRO A 75 -9.13 -31.42 -5.39
CA PRO A 75 -9.86 -32.59 -4.91
C PRO A 75 -11.30 -32.18 -4.56
N GLU A 76 -12.28 -32.90 -5.11
CA GLU A 76 -13.70 -32.67 -4.82
C GLU A 76 -13.96 -32.87 -3.31
N SER A 77 -14.03 -31.77 -2.57
CA SER A 77 -14.48 -31.78 -1.18
C SER A 77 -16.00 -31.87 -1.20
N GLY A 78 -16.49 -33.05 -0.83
CA GLY A 78 -17.85 -33.52 -1.09
C GLY A 78 -18.97 -32.64 -0.55
N GLY A 79 -20.04 -32.56 -1.33
CA GLY A 79 -21.35 -32.13 -0.86
C GLY A 79 -21.95 -33.17 0.10
N GLY A 80 -22.52 -32.68 1.19
CA GLY A 80 -23.30 -33.48 2.14
C GLY A 80 -24.05 -32.58 3.13
N ALA A 81 -25.38 -32.64 3.08
CA ALA A 81 -26.30 -31.95 3.98
C ALA A 81 -26.22 -32.47 5.44
N PRO A 82 -26.79 -31.77 6.45
CA PRO A 82 -26.52 -32.04 7.86
C PRO A 82 -27.36 -33.21 8.39
N GLY A 83 -26.73 -34.15 9.10
CA GLY A 83 -27.37 -35.29 9.75
C GLY A 83 -26.61 -35.71 10.99
N ASP A 84 -27.37 -36.04 12.02
CA ASP A 84 -26.99 -36.22 13.43
C ASP A 84 -25.80 -37.16 13.74
N GLY A 85 -25.06 -36.75 14.77
CA GLY A 85 -24.80 -37.59 15.95
C GLY A 85 -24.12 -38.94 15.75
N ALA A 86 -22.78 -38.95 15.75
CA ALA A 86 -21.98 -39.95 16.45
C ALA A 86 -20.50 -39.54 16.44
N LYS A 87 -19.91 -39.30 17.62
CA LYS A 87 -18.46 -39.43 17.78
C LYS A 87 -18.11 -40.92 17.72
N PRO A 88 -17.06 -41.29 16.99
CA PRO A 88 -16.05 -42.13 17.61
C PRO A 88 -14.65 -41.55 17.42
N ALA A 89 -13.80 -41.86 18.40
CA ALA A 89 -12.44 -41.41 18.53
C ALA A 89 -11.57 -41.82 17.33
N SER A 90 -10.99 -40.84 16.65
CA SER A 90 -9.79 -41.02 15.84
C SER A 90 -8.63 -40.35 16.58
N ALA A 91 -7.63 -41.15 16.90
CA ALA A 91 -6.32 -40.69 17.35
C ALA A 91 -5.75 -39.75 16.29
N HIS A 92 -5.88 -38.45 16.50
CA HIS A 92 -5.13 -37.45 15.77
C HIS A 92 -3.68 -37.56 16.24
N LEU A 93 -2.86 -38.24 15.45
CA LEU A 93 -1.46 -37.87 15.31
C LEU A 93 -1.45 -36.45 14.73
N GLU A 94 -1.59 -35.46 15.61
CA GLU A 94 -1.28 -34.07 15.30
C GLU A 94 0.21 -34.02 14.98
N LEU A 95 0.54 -34.08 13.69
CA LEU A 95 1.77 -33.45 13.23
C LEU A 95 1.62 -31.96 13.57
N PRO A 96 2.54 -31.37 14.35
CA PRO A 96 2.45 -29.96 14.69
C PRO A 96 2.39 -29.16 13.40
N PRO A 97 1.61 -28.06 13.35
CA PRO A 97 1.61 -27.19 12.18
C PRO A 97 3.06 -26.79 11.91
N LEU A 98 3.54 -27.03 10.69
CA LEU A 98 4.82 -26.49 10.23
C LEU A 98 4.71 -24.98 10.34
N GLN A 99 5.20 -24.44 11.46
CA GLN A 99 5.39 -23.01 11.62
C GLN A 99 6.31 -22.57 10.46
N PRO A 100 5.95 -21.56 9.67
CA PRO A 100 6.91 -21.00 8.74
C PRO A 100 8.11 -20.59 9.59
N LEU A 101 9.28 -21.17 9.34
CA LEU A 101 10.47 -20.87 10.11
C LEU A 101 10.61 -19.35 10.24
N PRO A 102 10.84 -18.81 11.44
CA PRO A 102 10.92 -17.36 11.68
C PRO A 102 12.05 -16.68 10.87
N TRP A 103 12.92 -17.47 10.26
CA TRP A 103 14.06 -17.03 9.47
C TRP A 103 13.80 -17.02 7.96
N GLY A 104 12.61 -17.34 7.47
CA GLY A 104 12.32 -17.36 6.02
C GLY A 104 12.76 -16.07 5.29
N PRO A 105 12.34 -14.87 5.74
CA PRO A 105 12.79 -13.62 5.16
C PRO A 105 14.29 -13.34 5.34
N ALA A 106 14.88 -13.75 6.47
CA ALA A 106 16.29 -13.54 6.80
C ALA A 106 17.22 -14.45 5.98
N LEU A 107 16.83 -15.70 5.75
CA LEU A 107 17.55 -16.67 4.92
C LEU A 107 17.57 -16.25 3.45
N ILE A 108 16.41 -15.85 2.92
CA ILE A 108 16.30 -15.36 1.54
C ILE A 108 17.16 -14.10 1.37
N SER A 109 17.13 -13.19 2.34
CA SER A 109 17.93 -11.95 2.30
C SER A 109 19.44 -12.21 2.42
N SER A 110 19.85 -13.15 3.28
CA SER A 110 21.25 -13.56 3.41
C SER A 110 21.77 -14.18 2.12
N LEU A 111 20.93 -14.96 1.42
CA LEU A 111 21.26 -15.57 0.14
C LEU A 111 21.41 -14.51 -0.97
N VAL A 112 20.55 -13.48 -1.00
CA VAL A 112 20.65 -12.37 -1.96
C VAL A 112 21.90 -11.52 -1.71
N ILE A 113 22.23 -11.22 -0.46
CA ILE A 113 23.45 -10.47 -0.09
C ILE A 113 24.70 -11.27 -0.46
N LEU A 114 24.72 -12.57 -0.17
CA LEU A 114 25.83 -13.45 -0.52
C LEU A 114 25.99 -13.55 -2.04
N ALA A 115 24.90 -13.70 -2.79
CA ALA A 115 24.93 -13.73 -4.25
C ALA A 115 25.46 -12.41 -4.85
N PHE A 116 25.04 -11.26 -4.31
CA PHE A 116 25.54 -9.95 -4.73
C PHE A 116 27.04 -9.78 -4.45
N LEU A 117 27.50 -10.17 -3.25
CA LEU A 117 28.92 -10.15 -2.90
C LEU A 117 29.75 -11.07 -3.80
N VAL A 118 29.25 -12.27 -4.11
CA VAL A 118 29.91 -13.18 -5.05
C VAL A 118 30.02 -12.54 -6.42
N VAL A 119 28.94 -11.98 -6.98
CA VAL A 119 28.97 -11.29 -8.28
C VAL A 119 29.94 -10.11 -8.28
N MET A 120 29.97 -9.32 -7.20
CA MET A 120 30.85 -8.16 -7.08
C MET A 120 32.32 -8.56 -6.95
N VAL A 121 32.64 -9.60 -6.18
CA VAL A 121 33.99 -10.18 -6.09
C VAL A 121 34.41 -10.79 -7.43
N LEU A 122 33.50 -11.43 -8.16
CA LEU A 122 33.75 -11.99 -9.49
C LEU A 122 34.07 -10.85 -10.49
N LEU A 123 33.27 -9.79 -10.50
CA LEU A 123 33.51 -8.60 -11.34
C LEU A 123 34.86 -7.92 -11.05
N VAL A 124 35.27 -7.85 -9.78
CA VAL A 124 36.55 -7.24 -9.38
C VAL A 124 37.75 -8.17 -9.65
N SER A 125 37.57 -9.48 -9.48
CA SER A 125 38.65 -10.47 -9.66
C SER A 125 38.94 -10.77 -11.13
N PHE A 126 37.93 -10.68 -12.00
CA PHE A 126 38.11 -10.76 -13.45
C PHE A 126 38.44 -9.38 -14.02
N ASN A 127 39.65 -8.88 -13.72
CA ASN A 127 40.21 -7.63 -14.25
C ASN A 127 40.48 -7.72 -15.76
N HIS A 128 39.42 -7.76 -16.57
CA HIS A 128 39.50 -7.59 -18.01
C HIS A 128 39.43 -6.10 -18.33
N THR A 129 40.46 -5.57 -18.99
CA THR A 129 40.43 -4.24 -19.62
C THR A 129 39.41 -4.29 -20.76
N PHE A 130 38.21 -3.83 -20.47
CA PHE A 130 37.14 -3.73 -21.46
C PHE A 130 37.41 -2.56 -22.44
N PRO A 131 37.06 -2.70 -23.72
CA PRO A 131 37.00 -1.58 -24.65
C PRO A 131 36.11 -0.45 -24.09
N PRO A 132 36.37 0.83 -24.44
CA PRO A 132 35.70 1.98 -23.81
C PRO A 132 34.16 1.96 -23.91
N GLU A 133 33.61 1.41 -24.99
CA GLU A 133 32.17 1.23 -25.17
C GLU A 133 31.58 0.19 -24.21
N THR A 134 32.29 -0.91 -23.95
CA THR A 134 31.86 -1.97 -23.04
C THR A 134 32.07 -1.58 -21.58
N ALA A 135 33.11 -0.79 -21.28
CA ALA A 135 33.36 -0.23 -19.95
C ALA A 135 32.23 0.71 -19.50
N ALA A 136 31.67 1.50 -20.41
CA ALA A 136 30.51 2.34 -20.13
C ALA A 136 29.27 1.51 -19.76
N LEU A 137 28.99 0.44 -20.53
CA LEU A 137 27.88 -0.48 -20.24
C LEU A 137 28.06 -1.22 -18.91
N VAL A 138 29.28 -1.66 -18.60
CA VAL A 138 29.61 -2.29 -17.32
C VAL A 138 29.42 -1.31 -16.17
N ASN A 139 29.90 -0.08 -16.27
CA ASN A 139 29.74 0.94 -15.23
C ASN A 139 28.27 1.31 -14.99
N ILE A 140 27.46 1.42 -16.06
CA ILE A 140 26.01 1.64 -15.94
C ILE A 140 25.35 0.46 -15.22
N THR A 141 25.69 -0.77 -15.61
CA THR A 141 25.10 -1.99 -15.03
C THR A 141 25.49 -2.17 -13.56
N VAL A 142 26.75 -1.91 -13.21
CA VAL A 142 27.22 -1.94 -11.81
C VAL A 142 26.57 -0.84 -10.99
N GLY A 143 26.37 0.36 -11.58
CA GLY A 143 25.66 1.45 -10.93
C GLY A 143 24.18 1.14 -10.65
N THR A 144 23.47 0.54 -11.61
CA THR A 144 22.06 0.15 -11.42
C THR A 144 21.93 -1.01 -10.43
N LEU A 145 22.84 -1.99 -10.46
CA LEU A 145 22.90 -3.08 -9.49
C LEU A 145 23.16 -2.56 -8.06
N GLY A 146 24.08 -1.60 -7.92
CA GLY A 146 24.38 -0.92 -6.66
C GLY A 146 23.19 -0.12 -6.11
N ALA A 147 22.46 0.60 -6.97
CA ALA A 147 21.27 1.34 -6.56
C ALA A 147 20.10 0.43 -6.13
N ALA A 148 19.90 -0.69 -6.83
CA ALA A 148 18.92 -1.71 -6.45
C ALA A 148 19.28 -2.36 -5.10
N PHE A 149 20.56 -2.70 -4.90
CA PHE A 149 21.07 -3.22 -3.63
C PHE A 149 20.89 -2.22 -2.48
N ALA A 150 21.21 -0.94 -2.70
CA ALA A 150 21.00 0.12 -1.72
C ALA A 150 19.52 0.24 -1.30
N SER A 151 18.58 0.05 -2.23
CA SER A 151 17.14 0.05 -1.94
C SER A 151 16.73 -1.13 -1.04
N VAL A 152 17.30 -2.32 -1.27
CA VAL A 152 17.06 -3.52 -0.44
C VAL A 152 17.68 -3.37 0.96
N VAL A 153 18.89 -2.82 1.05
CA VAL A 153 19.54 -2.51 2.33
C VAL A 153 18.75 -1.44 3.10
N ASN A 154 18.27 -0.40 2.41
CA ASN A 154 17.46 0.65 3.02
C ASN A 154 16.09 0.13 3.49
N PHE A 155 15.51 -0.86 2.83
CA PHE A 155 14.31 -1.57 3.29
C PHE A 155 14.58 -2.36 4.59
N TRP A 156 15.76 -2.96 4.74
CA TRP A 156 16.15 -3.74 5.93
C TRP A 156 16.64 -2.88 7.12
N ILE A 157 17.39 -1.82 6.87
CA ILE A 157 17.69 -0.78 7.87
C ILE A 157 16.38 -0.04 8.21
N GLY A 158 15.49 0.06 7.21
CA GLY A 158 14.06 0.40 7.25
C GLY A 158 13.27 -0.26 8.37
N SER A 159 13.43 -1.57 8.52
CA SER A 159 12.68 -2.37 9.49
C SER A 159 13.33 -2.49 10.87
N SER A 160 14.62 -2.16 11.00
CA SER A 160 15.40 -2.40 12.24
C SER A 160 15.81 -1.14 13.01
N GLN A 161 15.84 0.05 12.39
CA GLN A 161 16.02 1.31 13.11
C GLN A 161 14.70 2.04 13.26
N SER A 162 14.32 2.28 14.51
CA SER A 162 13.06 2.91 14.93
C SER A 162 12.69 4.13 14.08
N ALA A 163 11.41 4.22 13.70
CA ALA A 163 10.85 5.24 12.81
C ALA A 163 11.23 6.68 13.20
N HIS A 164 11.51 6.92 14.49
CA HIS A 164 11.94 8.21 15.04
C HIS A 164 13.26 8.75 14.45
N GLU A 165 14.24 7.89 14.16
CA GLU A 165 15.53 8.31 13.58
C GLU A 165 15.36 8.71 12.11
N LYS A 166 14.49 7.98 11.40
CA LYS A 166 14.16 8.22 9.99
C LYS A 166 13.34 9.47 9.79
N ASP A 167 12.36 9.72 10.67
CA ASP A 167 11.56 10.93 10.66
C ASP A 167 12.41 12.17 10.97
N ARG A 168 13.40 12.02 11.86
CA ARG A 168 14.36 13.09 12.14
C ARG A 168 15.29 13.36 10.96
N LEU A 169 15.85 12.33 10.32
CA LEU A 169 16.73 12.51 9.16
C LEU A 169 15.97 13.01 7.93
N ALA A 170 14.79 12.44 7.63
CA ALA A 170 13.93 12.88 6.55
C ALA A 170 13.43 14.30 6.78
N GLY A 171 13.05 14.65 8.02
CA GLY A 171 12.68 16.01 8.39
C GLY A 171 13.84 17.01 8.25
N VAL A 172 15.06 16.62 8.60
CA VAL A 172 16.26 17.45 8.44
C VAL A 172 16.63 17.62 6.96
N LEU A 173 16.58 16.56 6.16
CA LEU A 173 16.83 16.62 4.72
C LEU A 173 15.76 17.43 3.99
N GLN A 174 14.49 17.29 4.37
CA GLN A 174 13.39 18.05 3.80
C GLN A 174 13.49 19.54 4.16
N ARG A 175 13.89 19.88 5.39
CA ARG A 175 14.20 21.27 5.81
C ARG A 175 15.41 21.82 5.07
N ALA A 176 16.47 21.05 4.90
CA ALA A 176 17.64 21.46 4.13
C ALA A 176 17.29 21.74 2.67
N GLN A 177 16.49 20.87 2.04
CA GLN A 177 16.03 21.05 0.65
C GLN A 177 15.06 22.23 0.49
N THR A 178 14.18 22.48 1.45
CA THR A 178 13.27 23.63 1.41
C THR A 178 13.97 24.96 1.70
N VAL A 179 14.98 24.97 2.57
CA VAL A 179 15.84 26.15 2.78
C VAL A 179 16.65 26.44 1.51
N GLN A 180 17.23 25.42 0.88
CA GLN A 180 18.04 25.59 -0.33
C GLN A 180 17.19 25.99 -1.55
N ALA A 181 15.98 25.43 -1.70
CA ALA A 181 15.01 25.86 -2.70
C ALA A 181 14.47 27.27 -2.41
N GLY A 182 14.26 27.60 -1.13
CA GLY A 182 13.88 28.95 -0.68
C GLY A 182 14.95 29.98 -1.00
N GLU A 183 16.23 29.68 -0.74
CA GLU A 183 17.36 30.55 -1.08
C GLU A 183 17.52 30.73 -2.59
N GLN A 184 17.33 29.66 -3.39
CA GLN A 184 17.35 29.75 -4.85
C GLN A 184 16.17 30.56 -5.41
N VAL A 185 14.97 30.38 -4.86
CA VAL A 185 13.78 31.17 -5.24
C VAL A 185 13.94 32.62 -4.81
N GLN A 186 14.54 32.89 -3.65
CA GLN A 186 14.74 34.23 -3.13
C GLN A 186 15.87 34.97 -3.85
N SER A 187 16.92 34.26 -4.25
CA SER A 187 17.96 34.75 -5.17
C SER A 187 17.41 35.00 -6.58
N ALA A 188 16.54 34.13 -7.08
CA ALA A 188 15.88 34.35 -8.37
C ALA A 188 14.92 35.55 -8.31
N LEU A 189 14.16 35.69 -7.21
CA LEU A 189 13.25 36.81 -6.97
C LEU A 189 13.99 38.13 -6.74
N SER A 190 15.15 38.14 -6.08
CA SER A 190 15.96 39.35 -5.95
C SER A 190 16.53 39.77 -7.30
N THR A 191 17.03 38.81 -8.09
CA THR A 191 17.53 39.07 -9.45
C THR A 191 16.41 39.62 -10.35
N LEU A 192 15.19 39.05 -10.27
CA LEU A 192 14.02 39.53 -11.01
C LEU A 192 13.50 40.89 -10.50
N ARG A 193 13.61 41.17 -9.20
CA ARG A 193 13.23 42.45 -8.59
C ARG A 193 14.20 43.57 -8.95
N ASP A 194 15.50 43.27 -9.00
CA ASP A 194 16.54 44.21 -9.44
C ASP A 194 16.42 44.51 -10.94
N MET A 195 15.93 43.54 -11.74
CA MET A 195 15.57 43.75 -13.14
C MET A 195 14.26 44.53 -13.33
N ALA A 196 13.34 44.49 -12.36
CA ALA A 196 12.03 45.14 -12.42
C ALA A 196 11.98 46.54 -11.78
N ALA A 197 13.10 47.04 -11.24
CA ALA A 197 13.19 48.37 -10.65
C ALA A 197 13.28 49.48 -11.72
N THR A 198 12.17 49.73 -12.41
CA THR A 198 11.80 51.04 -12.96
C THR A 198 10.44 51.40 -12.38
N PRO A 199 10.23 52.58 -11.77
CA PRO A 199 9.07 52.79 -10.93
C PRO A 199 7.84 53.00 -11.80
N SER A 200 6.84 52.14 -11.64
CA SER A 200 5.47 52.46 -11.99
C SER A 200 4.57 51.98 -10.87
N ASN A 201 3.99 52.98 -10.23
CA ASN A 201 3.02 52.94 -9.16
C ASN A 201 1.83 52.08 -9.59
N VAL A 202 1.62 50.92 -8.95
CA VAL A 202 0.38 50.16 -9.10
C VAL A 202 -0.19 49.88 -7.72
N ALA A 203 -1.37 50.45 -7.51
CA ALA A 203 -2.19 50.35 -6.34
C ALA A 203 -2.43 48.89 -5.93
N SER A 204 -2.45 48.69 -4.61
CA SER A 204 -2.79 47.45 -3.93
C SER A 204 -4.17 46.93 -4.36
N LEU A 205 -4.18 45.79 -5.06
CA LEU A 205 -5.38 44.99 -5.29
C LEU A 205 -5.75 44.19 -4.03
N PRO A 206 -7.04 43.86 -3.82
CA PRO A 206 -7.51 43.16 -2.63
C PRO A 206 -6.97 41.72 -2.61
N ARG A 207 -6.39 41.31 -1.47
CA ARG A 207 -6.07 39.90 -1.20
C ARG A 207 -7.37 39.13 -0.95
N THR A 208 -7.96 38.58 -2.01
CA THR A 208 -8.99 37.54 -1.91
C THR A 208 -8.63 36.37 -2.82
N ALA A 209 -7.71 35.54 -2.34
CA ALA A 209 -7.59 34.13 -2.66
C ALA A 209 -6.71 33.51 -1.57
N SER A 210 -7.30 32.74 -0.66
CA SER A 210 -6.58 31.95 0.34
C SER A 210 -5.61 31.00 -0.37
N ALA A 211 -4.35 31.02 0.04
CA ALA A 211 -3.34 30.06 -0.42
C ALA A 211 -3.79 28.61 -0.19
N PRO A 212 -3.30 27.63 -0.97
CA PRO A 212 -3.57 26.22 -0.68
C PRO A 212 -3.09 25.89 0.74
N ASP A 213 -3.96 25.27 1.55
CA ASP A 213 -3.63 24.84 2.90
C ASP A 213 -2.33 24.04 2.89
N SER A 214 -1.41 24.35 3.80
CA SER A 214 -0.18 23.58 3.96
C SER A 214 -0.51 22.10 4.26
N PRO A 215 0.36 21.13 3.92
CA PRO A 215 0.12 19.73 4.23
C PRO A 215 -0.20 19.46 5.71
N GLU A 216 0.34 20.28 6.60
CA GLU A 216 0.14 20.23 8.03
C GLU A 216 -1.28 20.68 8.44
N GLU A 217 -1.74 21.82 7.90
CA GLU A 217 -3.11 22.31 8.13
C GLU A 217 -4.17 21.36 7.56
N ARG A 218 -3.87 20.68 6.44
CA ARG A 218 -4.74 19.61 5.91
C ARG A 218 -4.83 18.44 6.87
N PHE A 219 -3.71 17.98 7.42
CA PHE A 219 -3.73 16.92 8.41
C PHE A 219 -4.56 17.30 9.63
N ASP A 220 -4.35 18.50 10.19
CA ASP A 220 -5.06 18.94 11.39
C ASP A 220 -6.58 19.03 11.16
N ARG A 221 -7.00 19.49 9.98
CA ARG A 221 -8.41 19.48 9.57
C ARG A 221 -8.97 18.06 9.43
N CYS A 222 -8.23 17.15 8.81
CA CYS A 222 -8.66 15.76 8.67
C CYS A 222 -8.75 15.07 10.03
N LEU A 223 -7.76 15.29 10.89
CA LEU A 223 -7.73 14.77 12.26
C LEU A 223 -8.91 15.29 13.08
N ALA A 224 -9.26 16.57 12.97
CA ALA A 224 -10.42 17.12 13.66
C ALA A 224 -11.72 16.42 13.26
N VAL A 225 -11.90 16.09 11.97
CA VAL A 225 -13.09 15.33 11.51
C VAL A 225 -13.08 13.91 12.06
N VAL A 226 -11.94 13.22 12.02
CA VAL A 226 -11.82 11.86 12.55
C VAL A 226 -12.12 11.83 14.05
N LEU A 227 -11.49 12.71 14.83
CA LEU A 227 -11.68 12.77 16.28
C LEU A 227 -13.10 13.14 16.71
N GLN A 228 -13.87 13.85 15.89
CA GLN A 228 -15.30 14.08 16.15
C GLN A 228 -16.13 12.80 16.07
N GLN A 229 -15.68 11.81 15.29
CA GLN A 229 -16.31 10.50 15.20
C GLN A 229 -15.85 9.55 16.31
N GLU A 230 -14.71 9.85 16.93
CA GLU A 230 -14.17 9.08 18.04
C GLU A 230 -14.78 9.54 19.37
N GLY A 231 -15.07 8.57 20.24
CA GLY A 231 -15.62 8.84 21.57
C GLY A 231 -14.60 9.44 22.54
N GLY A 232 -15.07 9.74 23.75
CA GLY A 232 -14.20 10.09 24.89
C GLY A 232 -13.51 8.87 25.51
N PHE A 233 -12.98 9.04 26.72
CA PHE A 233 -12.40 7.94 27.48
C PHE A 233 -13.43 6.85 27.77
N VAL A 234 -13.10 5.60 27.44
CA VAL A 234 -13.88 4.41 27.76
C VAL A 234 -12.95 3.38 28.38
N ASN A 235 -13.40 2.75 29.46
CA ASN A 235 -12.71 1.64 30.11
C ASN A 235 -13.77 0.63 30.56
N ASP A 236 -14.17 -0.29 29.67
CA ASP A 236 -15.07 -1.39 30.05
C ASP A 236 -14.24 -2.55 30.63
N PRO A 237 -14.49 -2.97 31.89
CA PRO A 237 -13.78 -4.10 32.51
C PRO A 237 -13.93 -5.43 31.77
N ARG A 238 -14.88 -5.54 30.85
CA ARG A 238 -15.16 -6.75 30.06
C ARG A 238 -14.56 -6.71 28.66
N ASP A 239 -13.96 -5.59 28.25
CA ASP A 239 -13.34 -5.43 26.94
C ASP A 239 -11.83 -5.77 27.01
N PRO A 240 -11.34 -6.78 26.27
CA PRO A 240 -9.91 -7.07 26.21
C PRO A 240 -9.07 -5.91 25.66
N GLY A 241 -9.66 -4.95 24.93
CA GLY A 241 -9.00 -3.74 24.46
C GLY A 241 -8.66 -2.71 25.56
N GLY A 242 -9.27 -2.86 26.74
CA GLY A 242 -8.99 -2.05 27.93
C GLY A 242 -9.26 -0.55 27.75
N ALA A 243 -8.58 0.25 28.58
CA ALA A 243 -8.70 1.71 28.56
C ALA A 243 -8.38 2.28 27.16
N THR A 244 -9.29 3.09 26.66
CA THR A 244 -9.20 3.77 25.35
C THR A 244 -9.55 5.24 25.52
N ASN A 245 -8.77 6.14 24.95
CA ASN A 245 -9.06 7.57 24.92
C ASN A 245 -8.78 8.13 23.53
N MET A 246 -9.66 8.97 22.99
CA MET A 246 -9.54 9.52 21.63
C MET A 246 -9.31 8.43 20.56
N GLY A 247 -9.94 7.26 20.72
CA GLY A 247 -9.75 6.10 19.84
C GLY A 247 -8.39 5.37 19.99
N ILE A 248 -7.54 5.78 20.93
CA ILE A 248 -6.22 5.20 21.17
C ILE A 248 -6.30 4.26 22.38
N THR A 249 -6.06 2.97 22.13
CA THR A 249 -6.04 1.94 23.17
C THR A 249 -4.75 1.97 23.98
N ARG A 250 -4.77 1.39 25.18
CA ARG A 250 -3.58 1.19 26.02
C ARG A 250 -2.42 0.52 25.27
N ASP A 251 -2.71 -0.47 24.43
CA ASP A 251 -1.68 -1.20 23.68
C ASP A 251 -1.04 -0.33 22.60
N VAL A 252 -1.85 0.48 21.92
CA VAL A 252 -1.34 1.45 20.93
C VAL A 252 -0.45 2.49 21.61
N LEU A 253 -0.89 3.04 22.74
CA LEU A 253 -0.10 4.00 23.50
C LEU A 253 1.17 3.39 24.07
N SER A 254 1.11 2.13 24.54
CA SER A 254 2.28 1.39 25.02
C SER A 254 3.32 1.18 23.94
N ALA A 255 2.88 0.74 22.76
CA ALA A 255 3.75 0.57 21.61
C ALA A 255 4.37 1.90 21.14
N PHE A 256 3.63 3.01 21.24
CA PHE A 256 4.14 4.33 20.87
C PHE A 256 5.17 4.87 21.88
N ARG A 257 4.97 4.61 23.18
CA ARG A 257 5.90 5.03 24.24
C ARG A 257 7.05 4.04 24.50
N ASP A 258 7.06 2.92 23.79
CA ASP A 258 8.00 1.81 23.97
C ASP A 258 8.09 1.30 25.42
N ARG A 259 6.95 1.29 26.12
CA ARG A 259 6.82 0.75 27.49
C ARG A 259 5.38 0.43 27.83
N ALA A 260 5.16 -0.37 28.86
CA ALA A 260 3.83 -0.52 29.44
C ALA A 260 3.31 0.84 29.96
N VAL A 261 2.05 1.13 29.68
CA VAL A 261 1.36 2.35 30.17
C VAL A 261 0.19 1.98 31.08
N THR A 262 -0.07 2.83 32.07
CA THR A 262 -1.19 2.64 33.00
C THR A 262 -2.50 3.13 32.40
N VAL A 263 -3.62 2.78 33.05
CA VAL A 263 -4.95 3.29 32.67
C VAL A 263 -5.04 4.81 32.84
N ASP A 264 -4.43 5.35 33.89
CA ASP A 264 -4.41 6.79 34.15
C ASP A 264 -3.65 7.54 33.04
N GLU A 265 -2.56 6.96 32.56
CA GLU A 265 -1.81 7.53 31.43
C GLU A 265 -2.61 7.56 30.12
N VAL A 266 -3.50 6.58 29.90
CA VAL A 266 -4.42 6.61 28.76
C VAL A 266 -5.50 7.68 28.97
N ARG A 267 -6.02 7.81 30.20
CA ARG A 267 -7.01 8.84 30.54
C ARG A 267 -6.44 10.25 30.39
N ASP A 268 -5.18 10.45 30.73
CA ASP A 268 -4.49 11.73 30.68
C ASP A 268 -3.77 11.99 29.33
N LEU A 269 -4.05 11.15 28.32
CA LEU A 269 -3.50 11.29 26.97
C LEU A 269 -3.79 12.68 26.39
N SER A 270 -2.73 13.40 26.06
CA SER A 270 -2.85 14.75 25.49
C SER A 270 -3.27 14.71 24.02
N ARG A 271 -3.97 15.74 23.57
CA ARG A 271 -4.32 15.91 22.14
C ARG A 271 -3.10 15.97 21.24
N ALA A 272 -2.01 16.57 21.71
CA ALA A 272 -0.77 16.68 20.95
C ALA A 272 -0.11 15.30 20.75
N GLU A 273 -0.09 14.46 21.77
CA GLU A 273 0.43 13.10 21.64
C GLU A 273 -0.47 12.21 20.79
N ALA A 274 -1.80 12.30 20.98
CA ALA A 274 -2.76 11.60 20.14
C ALA A 274 -2.58 11.95 18.66
N ARG A 275 -2.38 13.24 18.35
CA ARG A 275 -2.08 13.73 17.01
C ARG A 275 -0.84 13.06 16.41
N GLU A 276 0.26 12.97 17.14
CA GLU A 276 1.47 12.31 16.64
C GLU A 276 1.28 10.80 16.43
N ILE A 277 0.51 10.14 17.30
CA ILE A 277 0.12 8.74 17.12
C ILE A 277 -0.68 8.56 15.82
N TYR A 278 -1.67 9.42 15.57
CA TYR A 278 -2.47 9.38 14.34
C TYR A 278 -1.62 9.63 13.10
N ARG A 279 -0.68 10.59 13.17
CA ARG A 279 0.26 10.88 12.10
C ARG A 279 1.13 9.67 11.77
N ALA A 280 1.74 9.06 12.78
CA ALA A 280 2.70 7.98 12.62
C ALA A 280 2.04 6.67 12.18
N ARG A 281 0.87 6.33 12.74
CA ARG A 281 0.23 5.03 12.49
C ARG A 281 -0.67 4.99 11.26
N TYR A 282 -1.22 6.13 10.84
CA TYR A 282 -2.25 6.16 9.80
C TYR A 282 -1.91 7.14 8.68
N TRP A 283 -1.70 8.42 9.00
CA TRP A 283 -1.52 9.47 7.98
C TRP A 283 -0.28 9.26 7.11
N THR A 284 0.87 9.04 7.74
CA THR A 284 2.17 8.92 7.06
C THR A 284 2.30 7.60 6.30
N PRO A 285 1.96 6.42 6.87
CA PRO A 285 2.07 5.15 6.16
C PRO A 285 1.15 5.06 4.92
N MET A 286 0.01 5.76 4.95
CA MET A 286 -0.90 5.86 3.80
C MET A 286 -0.57 7.03 2.87
N ARG A 287 0.49 7.80 3.16
CA ARG A 287 0.92 8.98 2.39
C ARG A 287 -0.23 9.95 2.13
N CYS A 288 -1.10 10.14 3.13
CA CYS A 288 -2.33 10.92 2.98
C CYS A 288 -2.05 12.37 2.54
N ALA A 289 -0.95 12.98 3.00
CA ALA A 289 -0.54 14.33 2.60
C ALA A 289 -0.35 14.53 1.09
N GLU A 290 -0.09 13.45 0.35
CA GLU A 290 0.19 13.46 -1.09
C GLU A 290 -1.04 13.14 -1.96
N LEU A 291 -2.13 12.69 -1.32
CA LEU A 291 -3.40 12.43 -1.98
C LEU A 291 -4.14 13.75 -2.30
N PRO A 292 -5.05 13.75 -3.27
CA PRO A 292 -5.91 14.91 -3.52
C PRO A 292 -6.69 15.32 -2.26
N PRO A 293 -6.89 16.63 -2.00
CA PRO A 293 -7.72 17.10 -0.90
C PRO A 293 -9.12 16.46 -0.90
N GLY A 294 -9.59 16.06 0.28
CA GLY A 294 -10.85 15.34 0.47
C GLY A 294 -10.71 13.83 0.30
N VAL A 295 -9.92 13.36 -0.66
CA VAL A 295 -9.58 11.92 -0.79
C VAL A 295 -8.72 11.48 0.40
N ASP A 296 -7.78 12.33 0.80
CA ASP A 296 -6.96 12.17 2.00
C ASP A 296 -7.79 11.91 3.26
N LEU A 297 -8.85 12.69 3.50
CA LEU A 297 -9.77 12.51 4.62
C LEU A 297 -10.50 11.15 4.56
N GLY A 298 -11.05 10.80 3.40
CA GLY A 298 -11.79 9.55 3.25
C GLY A 298 -10.92 8.32 3.53
N VAL A 299 -9.71 8.31 2.98
CA VAL A 299 -8.72 7.24 3.16
C VAL A 299 -8.24 7.20 4.60
N PHE A 300 -7.95 8.36 5.20
CA PHE A 300 -7.48 8.46 6.57
C PHE A 300 -8.52 7.95 7.58
N ASP A 301 -9.76 8.45 7.52
CA ASP A 301 -10.84 8.02 8.42
C ASP A 301 -11.15 6.53 8.29
N PHE A 302 -11.20 6.01 7.06
CA PHE A 302 -11.42 4.59 6.85
C PHE A 302 -10.23 3.74 7.32
N GLY A 303 -9.00 4.24 7.17
CA GLY A 303 -7.80 3.58 7.67
C GLY A 303 -7.74 3.51 9.20
N VAL A 304 -8.29 4.51 9.90
CA VAL A 304 -8.44 4.49 11.36
C VAL A 304 -9.43 3.40 11.79
N ASN A 305 -10.60 3.31 11.15
CA ASN A 305 -11.64 2.35 11.53
C ASN A 305 -11.34 0.91 11.07
N ALA A 306 -10.80 0.73 9.87
CA ALA A 306 -10.67 -0.57 9.21
C ALA A 306 -9.22 -0.96 8.88
N GLY A 307 -8.24 -0.17 9.31
CA GLY A 307 -6.81 -0.44 9.14
C GLY A 307 -6.22 0.15 7.84
N PRO A 308 -4.95 0.62 7.87
CA PRO A 308 -4.31 1.31 6.74
C PRO A 308 -4.31 0.52 5.42
N SER A 309 -3.86 -0.74 5.46
CA SER A 309 -3.76 -1.57 4.24
C SER A 309 -5.11 -1.74 3.54
N ARG A 310 -6.19 -1.89 4.30
CA ARG A 310 -7.53 -2.04 3.73
C ARG A 310 -8.00 -0.76 3.06
N ALA A 311 -7.79 0.39 3.70
CA ALA A 311 -8.15 1.68 3.13
C ALA A 311 -7.39 1.98 1.83
N VAL A 312 -6.09 1.69 1.80
CA VAL A 312 -5.27 1.85 0.59
C VAL A 312 -5.72 0.90 -0.52
N LYS A 313 -6.01 -0.38 -0.20
CA LYS A 313 -6.54 -1.32 -1.21
C LYS A 313 -7.89 -0.87 -1.78
N LEU A 314 -8.74 -0.27 -0.95
CA LEU A 314 -10.02 0.27 -1.40
C LEU A 314 -9.82 1.46 -2.34
N LEU A 315 -8.90 2.38 -2.01
CA LEU A 315 -8.50 3.49 -2.88
C LEU A 315 -7.96 2.98 -4.21
N GLN A 316 -7.04 2.01 -4.19
CA GLN A 316 -6.43 1.43 -5.39
C GLN A 316 -7.46 0.81 -6.32
N LYS A 317 -8.45 0.09 -5.77
CA LYS A 317 -9.59 -0.40 -6.54
C LYS A 317 -10.41 0.74 -7.16
N ALA A 318 -10.68 1.80 -6.38
CA ALA A 318 -11.45 2.95 -6.86
C ALA A 318 -10.75 3.72 -7.99
N VAL A 319 -9.41 3.76 -8.00
CA VAL A 319 -8.60 4.41 -9.05
C VAL A 319 -8.16 3.44 -10.16
N GLY A 320 -8.59 2.18 -10.12
CA GLY A 320 -8.36 1.19 -11.19
C GLY A 320 -6.93 0.65 -11.28
N VAL A 321 -6.18 0.62 -10.17
CA VAL A 321 -4.81 0.09 -10.12
C VAL A 321 -4.72 -1.18 -9.27
N MET A 322 -3.59 -1.88 -9.33
CA MET A 322 -3.34 -3.07 -8.50
C MET A 322 -3.50 -2.73 -7.00
N ALA A 323 -4.29 -3.55 -6.30
CA ALA A 323 -4.61 -3.36 -4.89
C ALA A 323 -3.60 -4.03 -3.94
N ASP A 324 -2.35 -3.54 -3.94
CA ASP A 324 -1.26 -4.06 -3.10
C ASP A 324 -1.28 -3.52 -1.65
N GLY A 325 -2.02 -2.45 -1.39
CA GLY A 325 -2.14 -1.82 -0.07
C GLY A 325 -1.02 -0.85 0.29
N SER A 326 -0.20 -0.44 -0.70
CA SER A 326 0.85 0.58 -0.55
C SER A 326 0.63 1.74 -1.51
N VAL A 327 0.66 2.98 -1.01
CA VAL A 327 0.51 4.15 -1.88
C VAL A 327 1.84 4.42 -2.59
N GLY A 328 1.95 3.99 -3.85
CA GLY A 328 3.10 4.26 -4.72
C GLY A 328 2.85 5.38 -5.74
N PRO A 329 3.85 5.72 -6.57
CA PRO A 329 3.70 6.72 -7.62
C PRO A 329 2.53 6.45 -8.58
N ILE A 330 2.28 5.18 -8.90
CA ILE A 330 1.16 4.76 -9.77
C ILE A 330 -0.19 5.09 -9.12
N THR A 331 -0.36 4.78 -7.83
CA THR A 331 -1.59 5.09 -7.08
C THR A 331 -1.81 6.60 -6.99
N LEU A 332 -0.75 7.38 -6.72
CA LEU A 332 -0.83 8.84 -6.64
C LEU A 332 -1.18 9.47 -7.99
N ALA A 333 -0.57 9.01 -9.08
CA ALA A 333 -0.88 9.49 -10.42
C ALA A 333 -2.34 9.19 -10.80
N ALA A 334 -2.81 7.95 -10.56
CA ALA A 334 -4.18 7.56 -10.84
C ALA A 334 -5.20 8.35 -9.99
N ALA A 335 -4.91 8.56 -8.71
CA ALA A 335 -5.77 9.36 -7.82
C ALA A 335 -5.87 10.82 -8.27
N ARG A 336 -4.77 11.42 -8.77
CA ARG A 336 -4.74 12.81 -9.27
C ARG A 336 -5.37 12.97 -10.65
N ALA A 337 -5.43 11.90 -11.45
CA ALA A 337 -6.03 11.92 -12.79
C ALA A 337 -7.56 11.91 -12.76
N LEU A 338 -8.18 11.49 -11.65
CA LEU A 338 -9.62 11.47 -11.48
C LEU A 338 -10.13 12.78 -10.85
N GLU A 339 -11.36 13.16 -11.20
CA GLU A 339 -12.05 14.24 -10.52
C GLU A 339 -12.28 13.89 -9.05
N ALA A 340 -11.89 14.78 -8.14
CA ALA A 340 -11.93 14.54 -6.70
C ALA A 340 -13.34 14.17 -6.22
N GLU A 341 -14.38 14.86 -6.71
CA GLU A 341 -15.78 14.56 -6.35
C GLU A 341 -16.17 13.12 -6.71
N ARG A 342 -15.85 12.69 -7.94
CA ARG A 342 -16.13 11.32 -8.40
C ARG A 342 -15.37 10.30 -7.57
N LEU A 343 -14.08 10.54 -7.31
CA LEU A 343 -13.26 9.63 -6.52
C LEU A 343 -13.76 9.52 -5.07
N ILE A 344 -14.13 10.64 -4.44
CA ILE A 344 -14.71 10.68 -3.09
C ILE A 344 -16.03 9.89 -3.05
N ALA A 345 -16.90 10.07 -4.05
CA ALA A 345 -18.15 9.33 -4.15
C ALA A 345 -17.92 7.82 -4.30
N SER A 346 -17.10 7.40 -5.27
CA SER A 346 -16.80 5.99 -5.51
C SER A 346 -16.10 5.33 -4.32
N PHE A 347 -15.19 6.03 -3.65
CA PHE A 347 -14.55 5.53 -2.43
C PHE A 347 -15.56 5.35 -1.28
N SER A 348 -16.47 6.31 -1.11
CA SER A 348 -17.50 6.26 -0.05
C SER A 348 -18.51 5.13 -0.29
N GLU A 349 -18.92 4.91 -1.54
CA GLU A 349 -19.75 3.78 -1.93
C GLU A 349 -19.05 2.44 -1.68
N ALA A 350 -17.80 2.32 -2.09
CA ALA A 350 -16.99 1.11 -1.86
C ALA A 350 -16.79 0.83 -0.36
N ARG A 351 -16.62 1.89 0.45
CA ARG A 351 -16.55 1.80 1.91
C ARG A 351 -17.86 1.30 2.51
N LEU A 352 -19.00 1.84 2.07
CA LEU A 352 -20.30 1.41 2.55
C LEU A 352 -20.60 -0.05 2.15
N ALA A 353 -20.22 -0.44 0.93
CA ALA A 353 -20.31 -1.83 0.48
C ALA A 353 -19.47 -2.77 1.35
N TYR A 354 -18.26 -2.37 1.74
CA TYR A 354 -17.44 -3.12 2.68
C TYR A 354 -18.13 -3.27 4.05
N TYR A 355 -18.70 -2.21 4.62
CA TYR A 355 -19.42 -2.34 5.89
C TYR A 355 -20.63 -3.26 5.79
N ARG A 356 -21.39 -3.19 4.68
CA ARG A 356 -22.54 -4.06 4.41
C ARG A 356 -22.16 -5.54 4.34
N SER A 357 -20.91 -5.87 4.01
CA SER A 357 -20.43 -7.25 3.96
C SER A 357 -19.95 -7.79 5.33
N LEU A 358 -20.01 -6.99 6.41
CA LEU A 358 -19.61 -7.45 7.74
C LEU A 358 -20.80 -8.04 8.50
N ASP A 359 -20.58 -9.14 9.23
CA ASP A 359 -21.62 -9.82 10.03
C ASP A 359 -22.30 -8.89 11.04
N GLY A 360 -21.56 -7.90 11.56
CA GLY A 360 -22.08 -6.90 12.51
C GLY A 360 -22.99 -5.81 11.91
N PHE A 361 -23.20 -5.79 10.59
CA PHE A 361 -23.93 -4.70 9.92
C PHE A 361 -25.37 -4.55 10.39
N ALA A 362 -26.05 -5.65 10.72
CA ALA A 362 -27.42 -5.58 11.25
C ALA A 362 -27.52 -4.74 12.54
N ARG A 363 -26.48 -4.78 13.38
CA ARG A 363 -26.43 -4.07 14.66
C ARG A 363 -25.83 -2.66 14.54
N PHE A 364 -24.73 -2.51 13.80
CA PHE A 364 -23.92 -1.29 13.77
C PHE A 364 -23.99 -0.52 12.44
N GLY A 365 -24.63 -1.09 11.42
CA GLY A 365 -24.61 -0.58 10.04
C GLY A 365 -25.16 0.84 9.88
N ARG A 366 -26.17 1.23 10.69
CA ARG A 366 -26.67 2.62 10.71
C ARG A 366 -25.57 3.61 11.12
N GLY A 367 -24.79 3.29 12.15
CA GLY A 367 -23.68 4.14 12.60
C GLY A 367 -22.59 4.24 11.54
N TRP A 368 -22.22 3.12 10.93
CA TRP A 368 -21.22 3.09 9.86
C TRP A 368 -21.66 3.85 8.59
N ALA A 369 -22.93 3.73 8.20
CA ALA A 369 -23.49 4.49 7.08
C ALA A 369 -23.50 6.00 7.37
N ASN A 370 -23.94 6.40 8.57
CA ASN A 370 -23.95 7.81 8.98
C ASN A 370 -22.53 8.40 9.02
N ARG A 371 -21.54 7.68 9.56
CA ARG A 371 -20.13 8.11 9.55
C ARG A 371 -19.59 8.23 8.13
N THR A 372 -19.90 7.27 7.26
CA THR A 372 -19.47 7.29 5.86
C THR A 372 -20.00 8.54 5.14
N GLU A 373 -21.28 8.85 5.33
CA GLU A 373 -21.90 10.02 4.70
C GLU A 373 -21.37 11.35 5.29
N ALA A 374 -21.23 11.44 6.61
CA ALA A 374 -20.66 12.62 7.26
C ALA A 374 -19.24 12.92 6.75
N VAL A 375 -18.40 11.88 6.63
CA VAL A 375 -17.03 11.97 6.11
C VAL A 375 -17.03 12.33 4.63
N ARG A 376 -17.91 11.72 3.81
CA ARG A 376 -18.06 12.07 2.39
C ARG A 376 -18.38 13.55 2.20
N MET A 377 -19.34 14.08 2.97
CA MET A 377 -19.72 15.49 2.90
C MET A 377 -18.60 16.43 3.37
N ALA A 378 -17.85 16.04 4.41
CA ALA A 378 -16.66 16.78 4.82
C ALA A 378 -15.59 16.76 3.71
N ALA A 379 -15.29 15.60 3.13
CA ALA A 379 -14.33 15.43 2.06
C ALA A 379 -14.65 16.29 0.83
N LEU A 380 -15.92 16.36 0.42
CA LEU A 380 -16.34 17.22 -0.70
C LEU A 380 -16.10 18.71 -0.42
N ARG A 381 -16.38 19.18 0.80
CA ARG A 381 -16.05 20.55 1.21
C ARG A 381 -14.54 20.80 1.17
N MET A 382 -13.74 19.83 1.61
CA MET A 382 -12.28 19.92 1.59
C MET A 382 -11.69 19.90 0.17
N ALA A 383 -12.37 19.24 -0.77
CA ALA A 383 -12.01 19.24 -2.19
C ALA A 383 -12.39 20.54 -2.92
N GLY A 384 -13.09 21.47 -2.26
CA GLY A 384 -13.57 22.71 -2.86
C GLY A 384 -14.83 22.53 -3.71
N THR A 385 -15.51 21.38 -3.61
CA THR A 385 -16.75 21.11 -4.36
C THR A 385 -17.95 21.72 -3.62
N PRO A 386 -18.70 22.67 -4.22
CA PRO A 386 -19.91 23.21 -3.60
C PRO A 386 -20.97 22.12 -3.48
N SER A 387 -21.58 22.00 -2.30
CA SER A 387 -22.74 21.14 -2.09
C SER A 387 -23.85 21.57 -3.03
N ARG A 388 -24.18 20.75 -4.04
CA ARG A 388 -25.44 20.89 -4.76
C ARG A 388 -26.55 20.53 -3.77
N ALA A 389 -27.13 21.54 -3.14
CA ALA A 389 -28.40 21.42 -2.45
C ALA A 389 -29.43 20.88 -3.46
N ALA A 390 -30.15 19.83 -3.07
CA ALA A 390 -31.25 19.29 -3.85
C ALA A 390 -32.25 20.41 -4.17
N ALA A 391 -32.52 20.60 -5.46
CA ALA A 391 -33.57 21.48 -5.98
C ALA A 391 -34.88 20.70 -6.09
#